data_AF-A0A355BT48-F1
#
_entry.id   AF-A0A355BT48-F1
#
_cell.length_a   1.000
_cell.length_b   1.000
_cell.length_c   1.000
_cell.angle_alpha   90.00
_cell.angle_beta   90.00
_cell.angle_gamma   90.00
#
_symmetry.space_group_name_H-M   'P 1'
#
loop_
_entity.id
_entity.type
_entity.pdbx_description
1 polymer ?
#
loop_
_entity_poly.entity_id
_entity_poly.type
_entity_poly.pdbx_seq_one_letter_code
_entity_poly.pdbx_strand_id
1 'polypeptide(L)' 'MKRLLAIIAIVAGPAASFAHPGHGHENPLSPGHYLGNPEHALPVLLTISVAALFIVWKVKRARRNAGK' A
#
# COMPACT_ATOMS: atom_id res chain seq x y z
N MET A 1 -12.78 -30.71 1.54
CA MET A 1 -13.10 -29.68 2.56
C MET A 1 -12.14 -28.49 2.54
N LYS A 2 -10.81 -28.68 2.66
CA LYS A 2 -9.83 -27.56 2.67
C LYS A 2 -9.90 -26.62 1.44
N ARG A 3 -10.14 -27.17 0.25
CA ARG A 3 -10.28 -26.38 -1.00
C ARG A 3 -11.53 -25.50 -1.02
N LEU A 4 -12.64 -25.97 -0.43
CA LEU A 4 -13.89 -25.22 -0.36
C LEU A 4 -13.75 -24.03 0.61
N LEU A 5 -13.08 -24.24 1.74
CA LEU A 5 -12.77 -23.17 2.69
C LEU A 5 -11.84 -22.10 2.08
N ALA A 6 -10.86 -22.51 1.26
CA ALA A 6 -9.98 -21.58 0.55
C ALA A 6 -10.75 -20.73 -0.47
N ILE A 7 -11.69 -21.33 -1.22
CA ILE A 7 -12.54 -20.60 -2.17
C ILE A 7 -13.45 -19.60 -1.43
N ILE A 8 -14.06 -20.02 -0.32
CA ILE A 8 -14.89 -19.13 0.50
C ILE A 8 -14.06 -17.95 1.05
N ALA A 9 -12.84 -18.20 1.53
CA ALA A 9 -11.96 -17.15 2.01
C ALA A 9 -11.54 -16.15 0.92
N ILE A 10 -11.29 -16.62 -0.31
CA ILE A 10 -10.93 -15.76 -1.45
C ILE A 10 -12.11 -14.90 -1.89
N VAL A 11 -13.34 -15.44 -1.87
CA VAL A 11 -14.54 -14.72 -2.32
C VAL A 11 -15.09 -13.79 -1.23
N ALA A 12 -15.06 -14.19 0.04
CA ALA A 12 -15.60 -13.40 1.16
C ALA A 12 -14.60 -12.37 1.71
N GLY A 13 -13.29 -12.58 1.53
CA GLY A 13 -12.24 -11.65 2.00
C GLY A 13 -12.40 -10.22 1.46
N PRO A 14 -12.65 -10.02 0.15
CA PRO A 14 -12.90 -8.68 -0.40
C PRO A 14 -14.14 -8.03 0.21
N ALA A 15 -15.24 -8.76 0.39
CA ALA A 15 -16.49 -8.22 0.93
C ALA A 15 -16.35 -7.68 2.36
N ALA A 16 -15.53 -8.35 3.20
CA ALA A 16 -15.22 -7.87 4.55
C ALA A 16 -14.38 -6.57 4.55
N SER A 17 -13.66 -6.29 3.46
CA SER A 17 -12.85 -5.08 3.31
C SER A 17 -13.68 -3.85 2.95
N PHE A 18 -14.91 -4.03 2.45
CA PHE A 18 -15.77 -2.95 1.93
C PHE A 18 -16.83 -2.41 2.92
N ALA A 19 -16.96 -2.99 4.11
CA ALA A 19 -18.04 -2.66 5.05
C ALA A 19 -17.55 -1.99 6.34
N HIS A 20 -16.55 -1.10 6.25
CA HIS A 20 -16.07 -0.34 7.42
C HIS A 20 -16.75 1.04 7.52
N PRO A 21 -17.07 1.53 8.74
CA PRO A 21 -17.70 2.83 8.92
C PRO A 21 -16.79 3.96 8.40
N GLY A 22 -17.31 4.81 7.51
CA GLY A 22 -16.59 5.98 6.98
C GLY A 22 -16.26 5.94 5.48
N HIS A 23 -16.46 4.81 4.81
CA HIS A 23 -16.24 4.70 3.36
C HIS A 23 -17.12 5.71 2.60
N GLY A 24 -16.51 6.58 1.78
CA GLY A 24 -17.19 7.58 0.96
C GLY A 24 -17.64 8.89 1.65
N HIS A 25 -17.33 9.09 2.95
CA HIS A 25 -17.70 10.33 3.66
C HIS A 25 -16.69 11.48 3.50
N GLU A 26 -15.46 11.14 3.13
CA GLU A 26 -14.34 12.06 3.02
C GLU A 26 -13.85 12.17 1.57
N ASN A 27 -13.12 13.25 1.26
CA ASN A 27 -12.58 13.45 -0.08
C ASN A 27 -11.61 12.28 -0.42
N PRO A 28 -11.92 11.46 -1.44
CA PRO A 28 -11.17 10.25 -1.77
C PRO A 28 -9.74 10.51 -2.25
N LEU A 29 -9.41 11.76 -2.58
CA LEU A 29 -8.07 12.17 -2.99
C LEU A 29 -7.31 12.92 -1.89
N SER A 30 -7.91 13.08 -0.70
CA SER A 30 -7.23 13.75 0.41
C SER A 30 -6.12 12.86 0.99
N PRO A 31 -5.00 13.44 1.47
CA PRO A 31 -3.96 12.67 2.15
C PRO A 31 -4.48 11.88 3.36
N GLY A 32 -5.45 12.45 4.10
CA GLY A 32 -6.09 11.80 5.23
C GLY A 32 -6.78 10.49 4.86
N HIS A 33 -7.41 10.43 3.68
CA HIS A 33 -8.02 9.21 3.18
C HIS A 33 -6.99 8.07 3.01
N TYR A 34 -5.83 8.35 2.41
CA TYR A 34 -4.79 7.32 2.20
C TYR A 34 -4.10 6.86 3.49
N LEU A 35 -4.05 7.72 4.52
CA LEU A 35 -3.38 7.40 5.78
C LEU A 35 -4.33 6.84 6.84
N GLY A 36 -5.61 7.21 6.79
CA GLY A 36 -6.63 6.84 7.76
C GLY A 36 -7.36 5.53 7.44
N ASN A 37 -7.33 5.08 6.18
CA ASN A 37 -8.08 3.90 5.76
C ASN A 37 -7.14 2.69 5.55
N PRO A 38 -7.45 1.52 6.15
CA PRO A 38 -6.57 0.35 6.14
C PRO A 38 -6.34 -0.23 4.74
N GLU A 39 -7.27 -0.07 3.81
CA GLU A 39 -7.14 -0.51 2.42
C GLU A 39 -5.95 0.11 1.68
N HIS A 40 -5.51 1.30 2.12
CA HIS A 40 -4.40 2.02 1.50
C HIS A 40 -3.05 1.75 2.16
N ALA A 41 -3.01 0.99 3.26
CA ALA A 41 -1.77 0.72 4.00
C ALA A 41 -0.70 0.06 3.11
N LEU A 42 -1.09 -0.96 2.34
CA LEU A 42 -0.19 -1.66 1.42
C LEU A 42 0.31 -0.74 0.27
N PRO A 43 -0.55 -0.06 -0.49
CA PRO A 43 -0.13 0.92 -1.50
C PRO A 43 0.80 2.01 -0.95
N VAL A 44 0.50 2.57 0.22
CA VAL A 44 1.30 3.62 0.86
C VAL A 44 2.68 3.09 1.23
N LEU A 45 2.75 1.93 1.90
CA LEU A 45 4.01 1.32 2.31
C LEU A 45 4.90 0.99 1.10
N LEU A 46 4.32 0.46 0.02
CA LEU A 46 5.05 0.15 -1.21
C LEU A 46 5.61 1.43 -1.83
N THR A 47 4.81 2.48 -1.91
CA THR A 47 5.21 3.78 -2.47
C THR A 47 6.39 4.37 -1.70
N ILE A 48 6.32 4.39 -0.36
CA ILE A 48 7.40 4.88 0.51
C ILE A 48 8.67 4.04 0.32
N SER A 49 8.53 2.71 0.27
CA SER A 49 9.66 1.79 0.10
C SER A 49 10.38 2.00 -1.23
N VAL A 50 9.64 2.13 -2.34
CA VAL A 50 10.20 2.39 -3.67
C VAL A 50 10.91 3.74 -3.71
N ALA A 51 10.29 4.78 -3.14
CA ALA A 51 10.90 6.11 -3.07
C ALA A 51 12.22 6.09 -2.28
N ALA A 52 12.25 5.42 -1.12
CA ALA A 52 13.44 5.28 -0.30
C ALA A 52 14.56 4.54 -1.04
N LEU A 53 14.25 3.41 -1.68
CA LEU A 53 15.21 2.65 -2.49
C LEU A 53 15.78 3.48 -3.64
N PHE A 54 14.93 4.24 -4.33
CA PHE A 54 15.35 5.11 -5.41
C PHE A 54 16.32 6.20 -4.93
N ILE A 55 16.01 6.85 -3.80
CA ILE A 55 16.89 7.86 -3.19
C ILE A 55 18.23 7.24 -2.80
N VAL A 56 18.21 6.10 -2.11
CA VAL A 56 19.44 5.38 -1.72
C VAL A 56 20.27 5.02 -2.94
N TRP A 57 19.64 4.54 -4.01
CA TRP A 57 20.31 4.22 -5.26
C TRP A 57 20.97 5.46 -5.89
N LYS A 58 20.24 6.58 -5.98
CA LYS A 58 20.76 7.86 -6.49
C LYS A 58 21.96 8.34 -5.68
N VAL A 59 21.87 8.33 -4.35
CA VAL A 59 22.95 8.75 -3.45
C VAL A 59 24.17 7.85 -3.62
N LYS A 60 23.99 6.53 -3.66
CA LYS A 60 25.07 5.58 -3.90
C LYS A 60 25.75 5.81 -5.25
N ARG A 61 24.97 6.08 -6.30
CA ARG A 61 25.50 6.38 -7.63
C ARG A 61 26.27 7.68 -7.67
N ALA A 62 25.76 8.75 -7.05
CA ALA A 62 26.46 10.04 -6.98
C ALA A 62 27.82 9.91 -6.29
N ARG A 63 27.89 9.19 -5.17
CA ARG A 63 29.15 8.93 -4.46
C ARG A 63 30.17 8.15 -5.29
N ARG A 64 29.71 7.15 -6.06
CA ARG A 64 30.60 6.39 -6.98
C ARG A 64 31.17 7.26 -8.10
N ASN A 65 30.42 8.26 -8.57
CA ASN A 65 30.85 9.15 -9.63
C ASN A 65 31.75 10.29 -9.11
N ALA A 66 31.60 10.69 -7.85
CA ALA A 66 32.44 11.74 -7.23
C ALA A 66 33.81 11.24 -6.76
N GLY A 67 34.02 9.92 -6.68
CA GLY A 67 35.31 9.31 -6.36
C GLY A 67 36.11 8.84 -7.58
N LYS A 68 35.65 9.17 -8.79
CA LYS A 68 36.39 9.07 -10.04
C LYS A 68 36.79 10.47 -10.48
#